data_AF-A0A7S2BEB8-F1
#
_entry.id   AF-A0A7S2BEB8-F1
#
_cell.length_a   1.000
_cell.length_b   1.000
_cell.length_c   1.000
_cell.angle_alpha   90.00
_cell.angle_beta   90.00
_cell.angle_gamma   90.00
#
_symmetry.space_group_name_H-M   'P 1'
#
loop_
_entity.id
_entity.type
_entity.pdbx_description
1 polymer ?
#
loop_
_entity_poly.entity_id
_entity_poly.type
_entity_poly.pdbx_seq_one_letter_code
_entity_poly.pdbx_strand_id
1 'polypeptide(L)'
;KIRLKDSVDSLPPFPVDIRVVQPIQRIGPDSVKPREPRQLAWIRLPSTPGCDAQVAEATVKASLAYASDWGFLETAALPHGINLANRRLKMSSLDHTLYFHHKPRAGEWLLF
;
A
#
# COMPACT_ATOMS: atom_id res chain seq x y z
N LYS A 1 -12.71 7.32 31.42
CA LYS A 1 -12.60 6.17 30.47
C LYS A 1 -12.98 6.68 29.08
N ILE A 2 -12.00 7.11 28.28
CA ILE A 2 -12.24 7.58 26.91
C ILE A 2 -12.35 6.34 26.00
N ARG A 3 -13.45 6.24 25.27
CA ARG A 3 -13.78 5.11 24.40
C ARG A 3 -13.02 5.29 23.09
N LEU A 4 -11.91 4.58 22.89
CA LEU A 4 -11.07 4.62 21.69
C LEU A 4 -11.74 4.06 20.41
N LYS A 5 -13.06 3.84 20.40
CA LYS A 5 -13.77 3.27 19.24
C LYS A 5 -14.13 4.31 18.19
N ASP A 6 -14.20 5.58 18.56
CA ASP A 6 -14.73 6.64 17.69
C ASP A 6 -13.64 7.35 16.86
N SER A 7 -12.37 6.94 16.97
CA SER A 7 -11.22 7.68 16.39
C SER A 7 -10.71 7.18 15.04
N VAL A 8 -11.25 6.06 14.52
CA VAL A 8 -10.87 5.54 13.20
C VAL A 8 -11.85 6.00 12.12
N ASP A 9 -13.14 6.11 12.47
CA ASP A 9 -14.20 6.54 11.56
C ASP A 9 -14.21 8.06 11.30
N SER A 10 -13.50 8.85 12.13
CA SER A 10 -13.41 10.31 12.02
C SER A 10 -12.22 10.80 11.19
N LEU A 11 -11.32 9.89 10.79
CA LEU A 11 -10.26 10.24 9.85
C LEU A 11 -10.88 10.28 8.46
N PRO A 12 -10.54 11.26 7.61
CA PRO A 12 -10.91 11.17 6.21
C PRO A 12 -10.45 9.79 5.70
N PRO A 13 -11.29 9.04 4.98
CA PRO A 13 -10.95 7.68 4.59
C PRO A 13 -9.61 7.73 3.87
N PHE A 14 -8.64 6.94 4.38
CA PHE A 14 -7.36 6.76 3.71
C PHE A 14 -7.66 6.43 2.24
N PRO A 15 -6.95 7.02 1.26
CA PRO A 15 -7.30 6.87 -0.14
C PRO A 15 -7.30 5.42 -0.60
N VAL A 16 -6.63 4.51 0.13
CA VAL A 16 -6.69 3.05 -0.03
C VAL A 16 -6.51 2.36 1.33
N ASP A 17 -7.20 1.23 1.56
CA ASP A 17 -7.01 0.36 2.74
C ASP A 17 -6.00 -0.73 2.36
N ILE A 18 -4.90 -0.84 3.12
CA ILE A 18 -3.80 -1.77 2.86
C ILE A 18 -3.55 -2.63 4.10
N ARG A 19 -3.57 -3.96 3.92
CA ARG A 19 -3.31 -4.94 4.97
C ARG A 19 -2.24 -5.92 4.54
N VAL A 20 -1.06 -5.78 5.14
CA VAL A 20 0.09 -6.64 4.88
C VAL A 20 -0.11 -8.01 5.51
N VAL A 21 0.08 -9.08 4.74
CA VAL A 21 -0.03 -10.46 5.23
C VAL A 21 1.09 -10.77 6.24
N GLN A 22 2.29 -10.26 5.97
CA GLN A 22 3.46 -10.39 6.84
C GLN A 22 4.08 -9.01 7.07
N PRO A 23 3.68 -8.31 8.15
CA PRO A 23 4.15 -6.97 8.45
C PRO A 23 5.67 -6.91 8.64
N ILE A 24 6.28 -5.85 8.12
CA ILE A 24 7.69 -5.53 8.35
C ILE A 24 7.78 -4.70 9.62
N GLN A 25 8.60 -5.14 10.58
CA GLN A 25 8.92 -4.32 11.74
C GLN A 25 9.85 -3.19 11.30
N ARG A 26 9.40 -1.95 11.44
CA ARG A 26 10.15 -0.74 11.06
C ARG A 26 10.72 0.01 12.28
N ILE A 27 10.69 -0.61 13.45
CA ILE A 27 11.20 -0.02 14.69
C ILE A 27 12.63 -0.50 14.90
N GLY A 28 13.59 0.36 14.55
CA GLY A 28 15.02 0.06 14.64
C GLY A 28 15.58 -0.53 13.32
N PRO A 29 16.85 -0.24 12.99
CA PRO A 29 17.44 -0.56 11.68
C PRO A 29 17.62 -2.06 11.41
N ASP A 30 17.79 -2.86 12.48
CA ASP A 30 18.07 -4.30 12.42
C ASP A 30 16.88 -5.15 12.90
N SER A 31 15.67 -4.56 12.87
CA SER A 31 14.45 -5.23 13.34
C SER A 31 13.87 -6.24 12.34
N VAL A 32 14.49 -6.38 11.17
CA VAL A 32 14.07 -7.30 10.12
C VAL A 32 15.10 -8.40 9.96
N LYS A 33 14.66 -9.65 10.07
CA LYS A 33 15.49 -10.80 9.69
C LYS A 33 15.46 -10.96 8.16
N PRO A 34 16.59 -11.34 7.53
CA PRO A 34 16.60 -11.73 6.12
C PRO A 34 15.48 -12.73 5.80
N ARG A 35 14.74 -12.46 4.73
CA ARG A 35 13.68 -13.34 4.21
C ARG A 35 13.54 -13.19 2.70
N GLU A 36 12.77 -14.08 2.10
CA GLU A 36 12.47 -14.04 0.66
C GLU A 36 11.98 -12.65 0.21
N PRO A 37 12.35 -12.19 -1.00
CA PRO A 37 11.91 -10.91 -1.56
C PRO A 37 10.46 -11.02 -2.06
N ARG A 38 9.55 -11.35 -1.14
CA ARG A 38 8.13 -11.55 -1.40
C ARG A 38 7.32 -10.91 -0.30
N GLN A 39 6.45 -10.00 -0.70
CA GLN A 39 5.43 -9.42 0.15
C GLN A 39 4.07 -9.67 -0.47
N LEU A 40 3.05 -9.74 0.38
CA LEU A 40 1.66 -9.82 -0.01
C LEU A 40 0.89 -8.78 0.79
N ALA A 41 0.06 -8.00 0.12
CA ALA A 41 -0.82 -7.03 0.74
C ALA A 41 -2.22 -7.13 0.14
N TRP A 42 -3.22 -7.18 1.00
CA TRP A 42 -4.59 -6.94 0.59
C TRP A 42 -4.81 -5.45 0.45
N ILE A 43 -5.25 -5.01 -0.72
CA ILE A 43 -5.53 -3.63 -1.05
C ILE A 43 -7.03 -3.50 -1.36
N ARG A 44 -7.69 -2.50 -0.80
CA ARG A 44 -9.06 -2.15 -1.16
C ARG A 44 -9.13 -0.69 -1.57
N LEU A 45 -9.60 -0.47 -2.79
CA LEU A 45 -9.75 0.83 -3.41
C LEU A 45 -11.03 1.52 -2.90
N PRO A 46 -11.06 2.86 -2.82
CA PRO A 46 -12.20 3.57 -2.31
C PRO A 46 -13.34 3.50 -3.33
N SER A 47 -14.57 3.40 -2.83
CA SER A 47 -15.75 3.61 -3.67
C SER A 47 -15.80 5.07 -4.11
N THR A 48 -16.08 5.32 -5.39
CA THR A 48 -16.23 6.68 -5.94
C THR A 48 -17.69 7.13 -5.86
N PRO A 49 -18.08 8.03 -4.94
CA PRO A 49 -19.47 8.43 -4.81
C PRO A 49 -19.83 9.51 -5.84
N GLY A 50 -20.90 9.28 -6.61
CA GLY A 50 -21.72 10.35 -7.23
C GLY A 50 -21.06 11.24 -8.29
N CYS A 51 -19.92 10.85 -8.87
CA CYS A 51 -19.28 11.56 -9.98
C CYS A 51 -19.62 10.93 -11.34
N ASP A 52 -19.33 11.68 -12.41
CA ASP A 52 -19.42 11.18 -13.78
C ASP A 52 -18.65 9.85 -13.94
N ALA A 53 -19.18 8.95 -14.78
CA ALA A 53 -18.65 7.60 -14.92
C ALA A 53 -17.18 7.58 -15.38
N GLN A 54 -16.74 8.54 -16.21
CA GLN A 54 -15.35 8.63 -16.65
C GLN A 54 -14.45 9.09 -15.50
N VAL A 55 -14.91 10.07 -14.72
CA VAL A 55 -14.19 10.55 -13.53
C VAL A 55 -14.07 9.45 -12.48
N ALA A 56 -15.12 8.67 -12.27
CA ALA A 56 -15.11 7.50 -11.39
C ALA A 56 -14.04 6.49 -11.84
N GLU A 57 -14.06 6.07 -13.12
CA GLU A 57 -13.09 5.10 -13.64
C GLU A 57 -11.64 5.61 -13.53
N ALA A 58 -11.40 6.87 -13.88
CA ALA A 58 -10.08 7.50 -13.77
C ALA A 58 -9.59 7.55 -12.32
N THR A 59 -10.48 7.87 -11.38
CA THR A 59 -10.16 7.93 -9.95
C THR A 59 -9.77 6.55 -9.42
N VAL A 60 -10.52 5.49 -9.76
CA VAL A 60 -10.18 4.13 -9.31
C VAL A 60 -8.82 3.68 -9.87
N LYS A 61 -8.54 3.98 -11.15
CA LYS A 61 -7.22 3.68 -11.75
C LYS A 61 -6.09 4.46 -11.08
N ALA A 62 -6.31 5.74 -10.79
CA ALA A 62 -5.34 6.58 -10.08
C ALA A 62 -5.09 6.07 -8.65
N SER A 63 -6.14 5.65 -7.93
CA SER A 63 -6.02 5.02 -6.61
C SER A 63 -5.22 3.70 -6.67
N LEU A 64 -5.46 2.87 -7.69
CA LEU A 64 -4.68 1.64 -7.88
C LEU A 64 -3.21 1.95 -8.22
N ALA A 65 -2.96 2.93 -9.09
CA ALA A 65 -1.60 3.36 -9.41
C ALA A 65 -0.85 3.87 -8.17
N TYR A 66 -1.51 4.68 -7.36
CA TYR A 66 -0.97 5.11 -6.06
C TYR A 66 -0.66 3.93 -5.13
N ALA A 67 -1.59 2.98 -5.01
CA ALA A 67 -1.44 1.83 -4.12
C ALA A 67 -0.36 0.84 -4.57
N SER A 68 -0.13 0.71 -5.88
CA SER A 68 0.83 -0.25 -6.43
C SER A 68 2.30 0.06 -6.10
N ASP A 69 2.62 1.31 -5.75
CA ASP A 69 3.98 1.66 -5.29
C ASP A 69 4.17 1.40 -3.78
N TRP A 70 3.17 0.81 -3.12
CA TRP A 70 3.25 0.50 -1.70
C TRP A 70 4.10 -0.75 -1.46
N GLY A 71 5.23 -0.57 -0.76
CA GLY A 71 6.08 -1.68 -0.32
C GLY A 71 6.83 -2.41 -1.45
N PHE A 72 6.64 -2.00 -2.71
CA PHE A 72 7.29 -2.60 -3.88
C PHE A 72 8.82 -2.56 -3.74
N LEU A 73 9.39 -1.37 -3.57
CA LEU A 73 10.84 -1.20 -3.46
C LEU A 73 11.41 -1.75 -2.14
N GLU A 74 10.63 -1.72 -1.04
CA GLU A 74 11.02 -2.31 0.25
C GLU A 74 11.12 -3.86 0.17
N THR A 75 10.36 -4.50 -0.72
CA THR A 75 10.42 -5.95 -0.94
C THR A 75 11.81 -6.41 -1.36
N ALA A 76 12.50 -5.61 -2.19
CA ALA A 76 13.87 -5.90 -2.61
C ALA A 76 14.91 -5.80 -1.47
N ALA A 77 14.59 -5.07 -0.40
CA ALA A 77 15.45 -4.93 0.77
C ALA A 77 15.36 -6.13 1.74
N LEU A 78 14.31 -6.95 1.64
CA LEU A 78 14.04 -8.06 2.57
C LEU A 78 15.13 -9.12 2.66
N PRO A 79 15.78 -9.57 1.57
CA PRO A 79 16.87 -10.56 1.65
C PRO A 79 18.09 -10.02 2.40
N HIS A 80 18.20 -8.71 2.55
CA HIS A 80 19.33 -8.05 3.21
C HIS A 80 19.05 -7.77 4.70
N GLY A 81 17.86 -8.09 5.21
CA GLY A 81 17.50 -7.85 6.61
C GLY A 81 17.50 -6.37 7.00
N ILE A 82 17.31 -5.48 6.03
CA ILE A 82 17.25 -4.03 6.25
C ILE A 82 15.85 -3.52 5.96
N ASN A 83 15.41 -2.49 6.70
CA ASN A 83 14.16 -1.80 6.47
C ASN A 83 14.38 -0.34 6.09
N LEU A 84 13.29 0.34 5.72
CA LEU A 84 13.30 1.75 5.35
C LEU A 84 13.76 2.71 6.46
N ALA A 85 13.76 2.29 7.73
CA ALA A 85 14.25 3.11 8.84
C ALA A 85 15.78 3.07 8.98
N ASN A 86 16.48 2.21 8.24
CA ASN A 86 17.93 2.11 8.29
C ASN A 86 18.58 3.36 7.65
N ARG A 87 19.29 4.16 8.46
CA ARG A 87 19.91 5.43 8.03
C ARG A 87 21.00 5.28 6.97
N ARG A 88 21.57 4.08 6.80
CA ARG A 88 22.58 3.78 5.77
C ARG A 88 21.95 3.42 4.44
N LEU A 89 20.67 3.08 4.42
CA LEU A 89 19.94 2.78 3.19
C LEU A 89 19.54 4.09 2.50
N LYS A 90 19.96 4.24 1.25
CA LYS A 90 19.43 5.25 0.34
C LYS A 90 18.68 4.51 -0.76
N MET A 91 17.39 4.78 -0.86
CA MET A 91 16.51 4.10 -1.79
C MET A 91 15.62 5.14 -2.47
N SER A 92 15.51 5.04 -3.79
CA SER A 92 14.70 5.92 -4.63
C SER A 92 14.12 5.06 -5.74
N SER A 93 12.86 5.27 -6.08
CA SER A 93 12.28 4.73 -7.31
C SER A 93 12.99 5.37 -8.51
N LEU A 94 13.25 4.59 -9.55
CA LEU A 94 13.82 5.07 -10.82
C LEU A 94 12.73 5.11 -11.89
N ASP A 95 11.98 4.02 -12.01
CA ASP A 95 10.82 3.87 -12.87
C ASP A 95 9.71 3.07 -12.15
N HIS A 96 8.49 3.18 -12.67
CA HIS A 96 7.34 2.41 -12.24
C HIS A 96 6.35 2.34 -13.41
N THR A 97 6.04 1.14 -13.88
CA THR A 97 5.17 0.92 -15.04
C THR A 97 3.99 0.04 -14.66
N LEU A 98 2.79 0.41 -15.10
CA LEU A 98 1.56 -0.34 -14.86
C LEU A 98 0.86 -0.65 -16.19
N TYR A 99 0.37 -1.88 -16.30
CA TYR A 99 -0.46 -2.32 -17.41
C TYR A 99 -1.83 -2.75 -16.87
N PHE A 100 -2.88 -2.04 -17.26
CA PHE A 100 -4.25 -2.36 -16.84
C PHE A 100 -4.88 -3.35 -17.81
N HIS A 101 -4.90 -4.63 -17.45
CA HIS A 101 -5.55 -5.68 -18.25
C HIS A 101 -7.07 -5.66 -18.15
N HIS A 102 -7.61 -5.17 -17.02
CA HIS A 102 -9.05 -5.09 -16.75
C HIS A 102 -9.37 -3.79 -16.01
N LYS A 103 -10.66 -3.42 -16.00
CA LYS A 103 -11.13 -2.31 -15.17
C LYS A 103 -11.03 -2.68 -13.69
N PRO A 104 -10.28 -1.94 -12.86
CA PRO A 104 -10.20 -2.20 -11.44
C PRO A 104 -11.55 -1.98 -10.76
N ARG A 105 -11.88 -2.83 -9.79
CA ARG A 105 -13.13 -2.75 -9.03
C ARG A 105 -12.91 -1.97 -7.75
N ALA A 106 -13.69 -0.91 -7.58
CA ALA A 106 -13.73 -0.15 -6.33
C ALA A 106 -14.43 -0.96 -5.23
N GLY A 107 -14.00 -0.77 -3.97
CA GLY A 107 -14.66 -1.38 -2.80
C GLY A 107 -14.38 -2.88 -2.59
N GLU A 108 -13.81 -3.58 -3.57
CA GLU A 108 -13.41 -4.98 -3.46
C GLU A 108 -11.95 -5.12 -2.99
N TRP A 109 -11.64 -6.28 -2.40
CA TRP A 109 -10.28 -6.63 -2.01
C TRP A 109 -9.51 -7.18 -3.21
N LEU A 110 -8.33 -6.60 -3.44
CA LEU A 110 -7.33 -7.03 -4.42
C LEU A 110 -6.12 -7.56 -3.65
N LEU A 111 -5.53 -8.66 -4.13
CA LEU A 111 -4.25 -9.13 -3.62
C LEU A 111 -3.14 -8.54 -4.49
N PHE A 112 -2.22 -7.83 -3.83
CA PHE A 112 -0.97 -7.36 -4.40
C PHE A 112 0.18 -8.22 -3.88
#